data_AF-A0A938YJ27-F1
#
_entry.id   AF-A0A938YJ27-F1
#
_cell.length_a   1.000
_cell.length_b   1.000
_cell.length_c   1.000
_cell.angle_alpha   90.00
_cell.angle_beta   90.00
_cell.angle_gamma   90.00
#
_symmetry.space_group_name_H-M   'P 1'
#
loop_
_entity.id
_entity.type
_entity.pdbx_description
1 polymer ?
#
loop_
_entity_poly.entity_id
_entity_poly.type
_entity_poly.pdbx_seq_one_letter_code
_entity_poly.pdbx_strand_id
1 'polypeptide(L)' 'MKVAPVLIDLEHVLARVRLVWAEPAAATWMTSANAHLGGARPVDVLTLRGPGPVLEALDAETWGGAA' A
#
# COMPACT_ATOMS: atom_id res chain seq x y z
N MET A 1 -15.07 7.49 -16.62
CA MET A 1 -13.93 7.80 -15.74
C MET A 1 -14.43 7.96 -14.32
N LYS A 2 -14.05 7.07 -13.40
CA LYS A 2 -14.43 7.14 -11.98
C LYS A 2 -13.16 7.53 -11.20
N VAL A 3 -12.80 8.82 -11.25
CA VAL A 3 -11.55 9.33 -10.66
C VAL A 3 -11.68 9.52 -9.14
N ALA A 4 -12.88 9.87 -8.67
CA ALA A 4 -13.13 10.18 -7.26
C ALA A 4 -12.87 9.01 -6.29
N PRO A 5 -13.27 7.74 -6.57
CA PRO A 5 -13.02 6.64 -5.64
C PRO A 5 -11.53 6.28 -5.50
N VAL A 6 -10.78 6.31 -6.61
CA VAL A 6 -9.36 5.95 -6.61
C VAL A 6 -8.53 6.93 -5.79
N LEU A 7 -8.88 8.23 -5.80
CA LEU A 7 -8.20 9.23 -4.98
C LEU A 7 -8.45 8.98 -3.48
N ILE A 8 -9.69 8.67 -3.09
CA ILE A 8 -10.06 8.37 -1.70
C ILE A 8 -9.34 7.11 -1.23
N ASP A 9 -9.27 6.07 -2.07
CA ASP A 9 -8.56 4.83 -1.74
C ASP A 9 -7.05 5.08 -1.57
N LEU A 10 -6.45 5.92 -2.42
CA LEU A 10 -5.04 6.31 -2.31
C LEU A 10 -4.75 7.10 -1.04
N GLU A 11 -5.58 8.09 -0.72
CA GLU A 11 -5.43 8.86 0.51
C GLU A 11 -5.57 7.97 1.74
N HIS A 12 -6.54 7.04 1.74
CA HIS A 12 -6.73 6.09 2.81
C HIS A 12 -5.49 5.18 3.00
N VAL A 13 -4.97 4.59 1.91
CA VAL A 13 -3.77 3.75 1.95
C VAL A 13 -2.57 4.54 2.45
N LEU A 14 -2.30 5.72 1.87
CA LEU A 14 -1.17 6.56 2.26
C LEU A 14 -1.24 7.00 3.72
N ALA A 15 -2.44 7.31 4.22
CA ALA A 15 -2.63 7.64 5.63
C ALA A 15 -2.18 6.47 6.53
N ARG A 16 -2.55 5.22 6.20
CA ARG A 16 -2.14 4.05 6.98
C ARG A 16 -0.65 3.74 6.85
N VAL A 17 -0.09 3.80 5.63
CA VAL A 17 1.35 3.56 5.40
C VAL A 17 2.19 4.55 6.23
N ARG A 18 1.75 5.81 6.32
CA ARG A 18 2.43 6.85 7.10
C ARG A 18 2.36 6.68 8.61
N LEU A 19 1.46 5.83 9.11
CA LEU A 19 1.45 5.42 10.52
C LEU A 19 2.58 4.43 10.84
N VAL A 20 3.05 3.69 9.83
CA VAL A 20 4.12 2.69 9.99
C VAL A 20 5.49 3.30 9.67
N TRP A 21 5.59 4.09 8.60
CA TRP A 21 6.85 4.70 8.18
C TRP A 21 6.68 6.19 7.84
N ALA A 22 7.70 6.99 8.18
CA ALA A 22 7.81 8.36 7.70
C ALA A 22 8.28 8.40 6.22
N GLU A 23 8.17 9.57 5.59
CA GLU A 23 8.83 9.80 4.30
C GLU A 23 10.36 9.80 4.47
N PRO A 24 11.14 9.33 3.47
CA PRO A 24 10.71 8.86 2.15
C PRO A 24 10.33 7.36 2.13
N ALA A 25 10.43 6.66 3.25
CA ALA A 25 10.21 5.21 3.29
C ALA A 25 8.76 4.83 2.92
N ALA A 26 7.77 5.64 3.31
CA ALA A 26 6.38 5.46 2.89
C ALA A 26 6.24 5.50 1.35
N ALA A 27 6.82 6.50 0.69
CA ALA A 27 6.83 6.59 -0.77
C ALA A 27 7.59 5.41 -1.42
N THR A 28 8.75 5.03 -0.87
CA THR A 28 9.53 3.89 -1.35
C THR A 28 8.74 2.60 -1.27
N TRP A 29 8.06 2.31 -0.15
CA TRP A 29 7.23 1.12 -0.01
C TRP A 29 6.12 1.09 -1.06
N MET A 30 5.42 2.22 -1.27
CA MET A 30 4.32 2.32 -2.25
C MET A 30 4.76 2.10 -3.71
N THR A 31 6.03 2.38 -4.02
CA THR A 31 6.56 2.41 -5.40
C THR A 31 7.59 1.32 -5.68
N SER A 32 7.94 0.50 -4.69
CA SER A 32 8.89 -0.62 -4.84
C SER A 32 8.15 -1.95 -4.97
N ALA A 33 8.85 -2.96 -5.51
CA ALA A 33 8.34 -4.32 -5.54
C ALA A 33 8.08 -4.82 -4.11
N ASN A 34 6.87 -5.30 -3.84
CA ASN A 34 6.49 -5.81 -2.52
C ASN A 34 6.30 -7.34 -2.56
N ALA A 35 6.94 -8.06 -1.64
CA ALA A 35 6.92 -9.52 -1.60
C ALA A 35 5.51 -10.10 -1.32
N HIS A 36 4.72 -9.44 -0.46
CA HIS A 36 3.34 -9.83 -0.14
C HIS A 36 2.38 -9.62 -1.32
N LEU A 37 2.78 -8.79 -2.30
CA LEU A 37 2.02 -8.55 -3.54
C LEU A 37 2.57 -9.32 -4.74
N GLY A 38 3.41 -10.34 -4.52
CA GLY A 38 4.01 -11.13 -5.58
C GLY A 38 5.02 -10.35 -6.43
N GLY A 39 5.70 -9.37 -5.84
CA GLY A 39 6.65 -8.50 -6.51
C GLY A 39 6.04 -7.29 -7.21
N ALA A 40 4.71 -7.13 -7.20
CA ALA A 40 4.07 -5.94 -7.72
C ALA A 40 4.29 -4.72 -6.81
N ARG A 41 4.20 -3.52 -7.39
CA ARG A 41 4.24 -2.27 -6.63
C ARG A 41 2.86 -2.00 -6.00
N PRO A 42 2.77 -1.60 -4.72
CA PRO A 42 1.49 -1.30 -4.08
C PRO A 42 0.61 -0.30 -4.84
N VAL A 43 1.21 0.74 -5.43
CA VAL A 43 0.46 1.74 -6.24
C VAL A 43 -0.21 1.14 -7.48
N ASP A 44 0.42 0.17 -8.14
CA ASP A 44 -0.16 -0.50 -9.29
C ASP A 44 -1.31 -1.41 -8.85
N VAL A 45 -1.11 -2.15 -7.75
CA VAL A 45 -2.14 -3.01 -7.18
C VAL A 45 -3.35 -2.20 -6.72
N LEU A 46 -3.14 -1.07 -6.06
CA LEU A 46 -4.20 -0.15 -5.66
C LEU A 46 -5.04 0.29 -6.86
N THR A 47 -4.39 0.66 -7.96
CA THR A 47 -5.06 1.13 -9.18
C THR A 47 -5.85 0.02 -9.87
N LEU A 48 -5.30 -1.20 -9.90
CA LEU A 48 -5.87 -2.33 -10.65
C LEU A 48 -6.88 -3.16 -9.86
N ARG A 49 -6.66 -3.31 -8.56
CA ARG A 49 -7.38 -4.25 -7.68
C ARG A 49 -8.03 -3.57 -6.46
N GLY A 50 -7.81 -2.27 -6.28
CA GLY A 50 -8.30 -1.51 -5.14
C GLY A 50 -7.44 -1.67 -3.88
N PRO A 51 -7.85 -1.06 -2.76
CA PRO A 51 -7.02 -0.95 -1.56
C PRO A 51 -6.86 -2.27 -0.80
N GLY A 52 -7.83 -3.18 -0.85
CA GLY A 52 -7.86 -4.40 -0.02
C GLY A 52 -6.53 -5.16 0.03
N PRO A 53 -5.99 -5.65 -1.11
CA PRO A 53 -4.72 -6.38 -1.12
C PRO A 53 -3.53 -5.56 -0.62
N VAL A 54 -3.53 -4.24 -0.83
CA VAL A 54 -2.47 -3.34 -0.36
C VAL A 54 -2.52 -3.18 1.15
N LEU A 55 -3.73 -3.11 1.71
CA LEU A 55 -3.96 -3.03 3.15
C LEU A 55 -3.54 -4.33 3.85
N GLU A 56 -3.88 -5.48 3.27
CA GLU A 56 -3.45 -6.79 3.76
C GLU A 56 -1.92 -6.93 3.75
N ALA A 57 -1.25 -6.48 2.68
CA ALA A 57 0.21 -6.46 2.61
C ALA A 57 0.84 -5.55 3.68
N LEU A 58 0.25 -4.38 3.93
CA LEU A 58 0.70 -3.46 4.97
C LEU A 58 0.55 -4.07 6.38
N ASP A 59 -0.59 -4.71 6.63
CA ASP A 59 -0.88 -5.37 7.91
C ASP A 59 0.08 -6.55 8.11
N ALA A 60 0.37 -7.32 7.05
CA ALA A 60 1.36 -8.40 7.08
C ALA A 60 2.79 -7.90 7.33
N GLU A 61 3.20 -6.74 6.82
CA GLU A 61 4.51 -6.17 7.10
C GLU A 61 4.63 -5.66 8.55
N THR A 62 3.54 -5.10 9.07
CA THR A 62 3.47 -4.54 10.43
C THR A 62 3.41 -5.65 11.50
N TRP A 63 2.71 -6.74 11.20
CA TRP A 63 2.55 -7.89 12.10
C TRP A 63 3.59 -9.00 11.84
N GLY A 64 4.20 -9.02 10.66
CA GLY A 64 5.18 -10.01 10.19
C GLY A 64 6.61 -9.78 10.64
N GLY A 65 6.81 -8.95 11.67
CA GLY A 65 8.04 -8.97 12.48
C GLY A 65 8.08 -10.07 13.54
N ALA A 66 6.99 -10.83 13.72
CA ALA A 66 6.92 -11.95 14.66
C ALA A 66 6.79 -13.28 13.91
N ALA A 67 7.91 -13.78 13.40
CA ALA A 67 8.12 -15.19 13.09
C ALA A 67 9.52 -15.60 13.57
#